data_AF-A0A0U1D6H9-F1
#
_entry.id   AF-A0A0U1D6H9-F1
#
_cell.length_a   1.000
_cell.length_b   1.000
_cell.length_c   1.000
_cell.angle_alpha   90.00
_cell.angle_beta   90.00
_cell.angle_gamma   90.00
#
_symmetry.space_group_name_H-M   'P 1'
#
loop_
_entity.id
_entity.type
_entity.pdbx_description
1 polymer ?
#
loop_
_entity_poly.entity_id
_entity_poly.type
_entity_poly.pdbx_seq_one_letter_code
_entity_poly.pdbx_strand_id
1 'polypeptide(L)' 'MSLSTTGLSAGVYNVAAKVVWNEHKAAGTNVVTNMPPMRLAQAGRDSSGGYPIGTVAVS' A
#
# COMPACT_ATOMS: atom_id res chain seq x y z
N MET A 1 13.79 6.28 7.97
CA MET A 1 12.93 5.11 7.73
C MET A 1 13.22 4.62 6.32
N SER A 2 13.74 3.40 6.17
CA SER A 2 14.08 2.78 4.88
C SER A 2 13.18 1.56 4.63
N LEU A 3 12.83 1.30 3.37
CA LEU A 3 12.16 0.07 2.99
C LEU A 3 13.20 -1.06 2.94
N SER A 4 12.91 -2.18 3.62
CA SER A 4 13.79 -3.35 3.58
C SER A 4 13.79 -3.96 2.18
N THR A 5 14.98 -4.24 1.66
CA THR A 5 15.21 -4.99 0.41
C THR A 5 15.62 -6.44 0.66
N THR A 6 15.64 -6.88 1.93
CA THR A 6 16.03 -8.24 2.30
C THR A 6 15.18 -9.28 1.58
N GLY A 7 15.84 -10.21 0.89
CA GLY A 7 15.19 -11.29 0.15
C GLY A 7 14.76 -10.93 -1.28
N LEU A 8 14.97 -9.68 -1.71
CA LEU A 8 14.84 -9.30 -3.12
C LEU A 8 16.12 -9.67 -3.89
N SER A 9 15.96 -10.18 -5.10
CA SER A 9 17.05 -10.34 -6.07
C SER A 9 17.51 -8.99 -6.61
N ALA A 10 18.71 -8.92 -7.18
CA ALA A 10 19.15 -7.74 -7.92
C ALA A 10 18.19 -7.42 -9.09
N GLY A 11 17.85 -6.15 -9.27
CA GLY A 11 16.92 -5.69 -10.30
C GLY A 11 16.30 -4.31 -10.04
N VAL A 12 15.48 -3.84 -10.98
CA VAL A 12 14.73 -2.57 -10.85
C VAL A 12 13.29 -2.88 -10.45
N TYR A 13 12.83 -2.26 -9.36
CA TYR A 13 11.51 -2.47 -8.78
C TYR A 13 10.67 -1.20 -8.85
N ASN A 14 9.38 -1.36 -9.19
CA ASN A 14 8.39 -0.28 -9.05
C ASN A 14 7.97 -0.17 -7.58
N VAL A 15 8.00 1.05 -7.05
CA VAL A 15 7.56 1.37 -5.70
C VAL A 15 6.20 2.05 -5.80
N ALA A 16 5.22 1.52 -5.07
CA ALA A 16 3.89 2.11 -4.96
C ALA A 16 3.43 2.13 -3.50
N ALA A 17 2.70 3.18 -3.11
CA ALA A 17 2.00 3.23 -1.83
C ALA A 17 0.58 2.69 -1.97
N LYS A 18 0.10 1.98 -0.95
CA LYS A 18 -1.30 1.58 -0.85
C LYS A 18 -1.91 2.13 0.43
N VAL A 19 -3.00 2.86 0.29
CA VAL A 19 -3.81 3.26 1.45
C VAL A 19 -4.69 2.06 1.83
N VAL A 20 -4.46 1.52 3.03
CA VAL A 20 -5.27 0.46 3.63
C VAL A 20 -6.19 1.09 4.65
N TRP A 21 -7.45 0.69 4.64
CA TRP A 21 -8.45 1.14 5.59
C TRP A 21 -8.85 0.01 6.51
N ASN A 22 -8.73 0.25 7.81
CA ASN A 22 -9.24 -0.61 8.86
C ASN A 22 -10.22 0.22 9.69
N GLU A 23 -11.36 -0.37 10.04
CA GLU A 23 -12.38 0.31 10.85
C GLU A 23 -12.54 -0.41 12.19
N HIS A 24 -12.60 0.38 13.26
CA HIS A 24 -13.09 -0.07 14.54
C HIS A 24 -14.21 0.86 14.97
N LYS A 25 -15.42 0.33 15.08
CA LYS A 25 -16.58 1.12 15.51
C LYS A 25 -16.47 1.42 17.00
N ALA A 26 -16.92 2.61 17.40
CA ALA A 26 -17.03 2.95 18.83
C ALA A 26 -17.92 1.90 19.53
N ALA A 27 -17.47 1.40 20.68
CA ALA A 27 -18.07 0.26 21.40
C ALA A 27 -18.14 -1.08 20.65
N GLY A 28 -17.52 -1.20 19.48
CA GLY A 28 -17.27 -2.48 18.82
C GLY A 28 -16.21 -3.29 19.57
N THR A 29 -16.28 -4.61 19.42
CA THR A 29 -15.27 -5.56 19.95
C THR A 29 -14.35 -6.12 18.87
N ASN A 30 -14.70 -5.93 17.60
CA ASN A 30 -13.95 -6.46 16.45
C ASN A 30 -13.44 -5.32 15.57
N VAL A 31 -12.17 -5.40 15.19
CA VAL A 31 -11.58 -4.57 14.13
C VAL A 31 -11.88 -5.23 12.79
N VAL A 32 -12.44 -4.48 11.84
CA VAL A 32 -12.56 -4.91 10.46
C VAL A 32 -11.32 -4.44 9.71
N THR A 33 -10.51 -5.38 9.25
CA THR A 33 -9.27 -5.09 8.52
C THR A 33 -9.43 -5.24 7.01
N ASN A 34 -8.55 -4.60 6.25
CA ASN A 34 -8.46 -4.72 4.79
C ASN A 34 -9.78 -4.41 4.07
N MET A 35 -10.52 -3.41 4.55
CA MET A 35 -11.75 -3.01 3.88
C MET A 35 -11.46 -2.57 2.44
N PRO A 36 -12.37 -2.83 1.49
CA PRO A 36 -12.18 -2.42 0.11
C PRO A 36 -11.91 -0.91 0.07
N PRO A 37 -10.99 -0.45 -0.81
CA PRO A 37 -10.64 0.94 -0.87
C PRO A 37 -11.90 1.78 -1.07
N MET A 38 -12.16 2.69 -0.14
CA MET A 38 -13.28 3.63 -0.26
C MET A 38 -13.20 4.33 -1.61
N ARG A 39 -14.37 4.64 -2.18
CA ARG A 39 -14.49 5.41 -3.43
C ARG A 39 -13.86 6.81 -3.37
N LEU A 40 -13.31 7.22 -2.22
CA LEU A 40 -12.50 8.41 -2.01
C LEU A 40 -11.02 8.22 -2.44
N ALA A 41 -10.71 7.28 -3.32
CA ALA A 41 -9.38 7.19 -3.91
C ALA A 41 -9.03 8.53 -4.58
N GLN A 42 -7.91 9.14 -4.16
CA GLN A 42 -7.40 10.35 -4.80
C GLN A 42 -7.02 10.04 -6.25
N ALA A 43 -6.94 11.07 -7.08
CA ALA A 43 -6.42 10.94 -8.44
C ALA A 43 -5.01 10.33 -8.44
N GLY A 44 -4.70 9.50 -9.44
CA GLY A 44 -3.38 8.86 -9.58
C GLY A 44 -3.28 7.42 -9.02
N ARG A 45 -4.41 6.81 -8.61
CA ARG A 45 -4.44 5.38 -8.30
C ARG A 45 -4.34 4.54 -9.58
N ASP A 46 -3.43 3.57 -9.62
CA ASP A 46 -3.23 2.65 -10.73
C ASP A 46 -4.22 1.46 -10.71
N SER A 47 -4.17 0.61 -11.75
CA SER A 47 -5.02 -0.59 -11.87
C SER A 47 -4.72 -1.65 -10.80
N SER A 48 -3.51 -1.63 -10.22
CA SER A 48 -3.08 -2.45 -9.08
C SER A 48 -3.70 -2.00 -7.76
N GLY A 49 -4.33 -0.82 -7.74
CA GLY A 49 -4.93 -0.20 -6.57
C GLY A 49 -3.94 0.56 -5.68
N GLY A 50 -2.71 0.81 -6.15
CA GLY A 50 -1.68 1.59 -5.49
C GLY A 50 -1.49 2.97 -6.13
N TYR A 51 -0.61 3.78 -5.54
CA TYR A 51 -0.18 5.07 -6.07
C TYR A 51 1.32 4.95 -6.40
N PRO A 52 1.71 5.04 -7.68
CA PRO A 52 3.12 4.97 -8.09
C PRO A 52 3.94 6.06 -7.40
N ILE A 53 5.08 5.68 -6.84
CA ILE A 53 6.04 6.60 -6.20
C ILE A 53 7.29 6.77 -7.08
N GLY A 54 7.77 5.68 -7.68
CA GLY A 54 8.96 5.68 -8.53
C GLY A 54 9.57 4.30 -8.66
N THR A 55 10.87 4.24 -8.97
CA THR A 55 11.62 3.00 -9.09
C THR A 55 12.82 2.96 -8.13
N VAL A 56 13.19 1.76 -7.68
CA VAL A 56 14.42 1.52 -6.91
C VAL A 56 15.24 0.41 -7.56
N ALA A 57 16.55 0.62 -7.64
CA ALA A 57 17.49 -0.42 -8.05
C ALA A 57 18.00 -1.16 -6.81
N VAL A 58 17.87 -2.48 -6.82
CA VAL A 58 18.46 -3.39 -5.84
C VAL A 58 19.65 -4.08 -6.51
N SER A 59 20.79 -4.10 -5.83
CA SER A 59 22.06 -4.69 -6.28
C SER A 59 22.51 -5.79 -5.35
#